data_AF-A0A1V5A0R1-F1
#
_entry.id   AF-A0A1V5A0R1-F1
#
_cell.length_a   1.000
_cell.length_b   1.000
_cell.length_c   1.000
_cell.angle_alpha   90.00
_cell.angle_beta   90.00
_cell.angle_gamma   90.00
#
_symmetry.space_group_name_H-M   'P 1'
#
loop_
_entity.id
_entity.type
_entity.pdbx_description
1 polymer ?
#
loop_
_entity_poly.entity_id
_entity_poly.type
_entity_poly.pdbx_seq_one_letter_code
_entity_poly.pdbx_strand_id
1 'polypeptide(L)' 'MGRSFASVRMGVREILSRWERAARTLPGKDREHALRVIAMARVHASECFYAFGDPLEAVLFSVLLEVAKEREEGRRRVDP' A
#
# COMPACT_ATOMS: atom_id res chain seq x y z
N MET A 1 -1.07 -22.46 -24.39
CA MET A 1 -0.88 -22.81 -22.97
C MET A 1 -1.05 -21.54 -22.15
N GLY A 2 -2.12 -21.48 -21.37
CA GLY A 2 -2.56 -20.29 -20.65
C GLY A 2 -1.52 -19.84 -19.64
N ARG A 3 -0.95 -18.67 -19.90
CA ARG A 3 -0.21 -17.86 -18.91
C ARG A 3 -1.08 -17.80 -17.66
N SER A 4 -0.66 -18.45 -16.58
CA SER A 4 -1.29 -18.33 -15.28
C SER A 4 -1.42 -16.85 -14.98
N PHE A 5 -2.64 -16.29 -15.03
CA PHE A 5 -2.87 -14.94 -14.58
C PHE A 5 -2.56 -14.95 -13.09
N ALA A 6 -1.38 -14.46 -12.71
CA ALA A 6 -1.06 -14.25 -11.31
C ALA A 6 -2.20 -13.40 -10.74
N SER A 7 -2.93 -13.96 -9.76
CA SER A 7 -4.07 -13.25 -9.17
C SER A 7 -3.65 -11.87 -8.70
N VAL A 8 -4.56 -10.89 -8.68
CA VAL A 8 -4.30 -9.54 -8.14
C VAL A 8 -3.61 -9.60 -6.78
N ARG A 9 -3.99 -10.57 -5.94
CA ARG A 9 -3.34 -10.88 -4.66
C ARG A 9 -1.84 -11.22 -4.79
N MET A 10 -1.45 -12.00 -5.79
CA MET A 10 -0.04 -12.30 -6.07
C MET A 10 0.71 -11.05 -6.56
N GLY A 11 0.10 -10.27 -7.46
CA GLY A 11 0.68 -9.02 -7.94
C GLY A 11 0.90 -7.99 -6.82
N VAL A 12 -0.07 -7.86 -5.91
CA VAL A 12 0.05 -7.03 -4.69
C VAL A 12 1.24 -7.48 -3.86
N ARG A 13 1.38 -8.79 -3.58
CA ARG A 13 2.51 -9.33 -2.81
C ARG A 13 3.84 -9.00 -3.46
N GLU A 14 3.93 -9.13 -4.79
CA GLU A 14 5.16 -8.82 -5.53
C GLU A 14 5.50 -7.33 -5.51
N ILE A 15 4.51 -6.44 -5.63
CA ILE A 15 4.69 -4.99 -5.48
C ILE A 15 5.24 -4.67 -4.09
N LEU A 16 4.60 -5.18 -3.03
CA LEU A 16 5.02 -4.95 -1.65
C LEU A 16 6.44 -5.46 -1.40
N SER A 17 6.80 -6.64 -1.89
CA SER A 17 8.15 -7.17 -1.75
C SER A 17 9.21 -6.37 -2.52
N ARG A 18 8.86 -5.77 -3.66
CA ARG A 18 9.75 -4.84 -4.39
C ARG A 18 9.92 -3.53 -3.63
N TRP A 19 8.84 -2.98 -3.09
CA TRP A 19 8.88 -1.77 -2.28
C TRP A 19 9.67 -1.95 -1.00
N GLU A 20 9.57 -3.09 -0.31
CA GLU A 20 10.38 -3.39 0.87
C GLU A 20 11.88 -3.43 0.56
N ARG A 21 12.26 -4.01 -0.59
CA ARG A 21 13.65 -4.00 -1.04
C ARG A 21 14.14 -2.58 -1.30
N ALA A 22 13.34 -1.76 -1.99
CA ALA A 22 13.67 -0.36 -2.24
C ALA A 22 13.73 0.48 -0.95
N ALA A 23 12.79 0.28 -0.01
CA ALA A 23 12.77 1.00 1.26
C ALA A 23 14.03 0.75 2.10
N ARG A 24 14.57 -0.48 2.05
CA ARG A 24 15.82 -0.83 2.75
C ARG A 24 17.05 -0.12 2.21
N THR A 25 17.03 0.36 0.97
CA THR A 25 18.14 1.12 0.38
C THR A 25 18.08 2.62 0.71
N LEU A 26 16.98 3.10 1.30
CA LEU A 26 16.83 4.50 1.67
C LEU A 26 17.52 4.80 3.02
N PRO A 27 18.10 6.00 3.21
CA PRO A 27 18.70 6.42 4.47
C PRO A 27 17.69 7.07 5.43
N GLY A 28 17.92 6.92 6.73
CA GLY A 28 17.26 7.70 7.78
C GLY A 28 15.73 7.74 7.70
N LYS A 29 15.16 8.95 7.76
CA LYS A 29 13.71 9.17 7.78
C LYS A 29 13.00 8.72 6.49
N ASP A 30 13.68 8.76 5.35
CA ASP A 30 13.08 8.32 4.09
C ASP A 30 12.75 6.82 4.11
N ARG A 31 13.59 6.02 4.76
CA ARG A 31 13.29 4.60 5.01
C ARG A 31 12.09 4.44 5.92
N GLU A 32 11.99 5.21 6.99
CA GLU A 32 10.83 5.15 7.91
C GLU A 32 9.53 5.51 7.18
N HIS A 33 9.55 6.57 6.36
CA HIS A 33 8.42 6.97 5.54
C HIS A 33 8.04 5.89 4.52
N ALA A 34 9.02 5.30 3.82
CA ALA A 34 8.75 4.23 2.86
C ALA A 34 8.17 2.97 3.54
N LEU A 35 8.65 2.60 4.72
CA LEU A 35 8.09 1.49 5.49
C LEU A 35 6.65 1.77 5.94
N ARG A 36 6.33 3.02 6.31
CA ARG A 36 4.94 3.43 6.63
C ARG A 36 4.01 3.32 5.42
N VAL A 37 4.47 3.75 4.24
CA VAL A 37 3.71 3.59 2.98
C VAL A 37 3.43 2.12 2.69
N ILE A 38 4.42 1.24 2.88
CA ILE A 38 4.25 -0.21 2.71
C ILE A 38 3.24 -0.77 3.73
N ALA A 39 3.26 -0.30 4.97
CA ALA A 39 2.29 -0.70 5.99
C ALA A 39 0.86 -0.30 5.59
N MET A 40 0.65 0.94 5.13
CA MET A 40 -0.65 1.42 4.64
C MET A 40 -1.16 0.60 3.45
N ALA A 41 -0.26 0.26 2.52
CA ALA A 41 -0.58 -0.58 1.38
C ALA A 41 -1.05 -1.98 1.80
N ARG A 42 -0.57 -2.52 2.93
CA ARG A 42 -0.94 -3.85 3.42
C ARG A 42 -2.34 -3.91 4.03
N VAL A 43 -2.87 -2.80 4.53
CA VAL A 43 -4.15 -2.75 5.28
C VAL A 43 -5.30 -3.22 4.40
N HIS A 44 -5.47 -2.64 3.21
CA HIS A 44 -6.65 -2.89 2.37
C HIS A 44 -6.34 -3.65 1.08
N ALA A 45 -5.08 -3.93 0.74
CA ALA A 45 -4.77 -4.65 -0.50
C ALA A 45 -5.30 -6.10 -0.51
N SER A 46 -5.66 -6.66 0.67
CA SER A 46 -6.37 -7.94 0.78
C SER A 46 -7.90 -7.82 0.81
N GLU A 47 -8.48 -6.63 0.73
CA GLU A 47 -9.94 -6.40 0.65
C GLU A 47 -10.33 -5.81 -0.72
N CYS A 48 -9.47 -4.94 -1.26
CA CYS A 48 -9.62 -4.31 -2.57
C CYS A 48 -9.46 -5.27 -3.77
N PHE A 49 -8.99 -6.51 -3.56
CA PHE A 49 -8.71 -7.49 -4.61
C PHE A 49 -9.93 -7.97 -5.41
N TYR A 50 -11.16 -7.76 -4.92
CA TYR A 50 -12.38 -8.05 -5.67
C TYR A 50 -12.84 -6.89 -6.56
N ALA A 51 -12.38 -5.67 -6.27
CA ALA A 51 -12.81 -4.45 -6.95
C ALA A 51 -11.85 -4.03 -8.08
N PHE A 52 -10.57 -4.36 -7.97
CA PHE A 52 -9.55 -3.96 -8.96
C PHE A 52 -9.02 -5.16 -9.74
N GLY A 53 -8.85 -4.99 -11.05
CA GLY A 53 -8.17 -5.94 -11.94
C GLY A 53 -6.65 -5.77 -11.99
N ASP A 54 -6.15 -4.61 -11.52
CA ASP A 54 -4.73 -4.27 -11.49
C ASP A 54 -4.19 -4.22 -10.04
N PRO A 55 -3.07 -4.90 -9.74
CA PRO A 55 -2.51 -4.94 -8.39
C PRO A 55 -1.90 -3.62 -7.91
N LEU A 56 -1.44 -2.75 -8.82
CA LEU A 56 -0.93 -1.42 -8.47
C LEU A 56 -2.09 -0.49 -8.11
N GLU A 57 -3.22 -0.55 -8.83
CA GLU A 57 -4.43 0.19 -8.46
C GLU A 57 -4.88 -0.18 -7.03
N ALA A 58 -4.94 -1.48 -6.71
CA ALA A 58 -5.33 -1.95 -5.38
C ALA A 58 -4.39 -1.44 -4.27
N VAL A 59 -3.06 -1.49 -4.50
CA VAL A 59 -2.06 -1.00 -3.54
C VAL A 59 -2.16 0.52 -3.37
N LEU A 60 -2.26 1.27 -4.47
CA LEU A 60 -2.30 2.72 -4.44
C LEU A 60 -3.57 3.22 -3.74
N PHE A 61 -4.72 2.63 -4.05
CA PHE A 61 -5.98 2.96 -3.39
C PHE A 61 -5.91 2.71 -1.88
N SER A 62 -5.33 1.58 -1.45
CA SER A 62 -5.11 1.29 -0.03
C SER A 62 -4.29 2.39 0.67
N VAL A 63 -3.20 2.84 0.05
CA VAL A 63 -2.36 3.92 0.60
C VAL A 63 -3.14 5.24 0.68
N LEU A 64 -3.84 5.61 -0.40
CA LEU A 64 -4.61 6.86 -0.44
C LEU A 64 -5.72 6.89 0.62
N LEU A 65 -6.39 5.76 0.84
CA LEU A 65 -7.42 5.63 1.87
C LEU A 65 -6.84 5.85 3.28
N GLU A 66 -5.70 5.22 3.59
CA GLU A 66 -5.06 5.41 4.90
C GLU A 66 -4.55 6.85 5.08
N VAL A 67 -3.98 7.46 4.05
CA VAL A 67 -3.58 8.88 4.10
C VAL A 67 -4.79 9.78 4.35
N ALA A 68 -5.93 9.52 3.74
CA ALA A 68 -7.16 10.28 3.98
C ALA A 68 -7.63 10.15 5.44
N LYS A 69 -7.63 8.93 6.00
CA LYS A 69 -7.98 8.68 7.41
C LYS A 69 -7.04 9.39 8.38
N GLU A 70 -5.72 9.29 8.18
CA GLU A 70 -4.74 9.97 9.03
C GLU A 70 -4.94 11.50 9.04
N ARG A 71 -5.35 12.09 7.90
CA ARG A 71 -5.66 13.51 7.81
C ARG A 71 -6.95 13.88 8.55
N GLU A 72 -7.97 13.05 8.48
CA GLU A 72 -9.22 13.23 9.23
C GLU A 72 -8.98 13.14 10.74
N GLU A 73 -8.25 12.12 11.20
CA GLU A 73 -7.89 11.95 12.61
C GLU A 73 -7.02 13.11 13.12
N GLY A 74 -6.06 13.56 12.30
CA GLY A 74 -5.24 14.73 12.61
C GLY A 74 -6.07 16.01 12.75
N ARG A 75 -7.05 16.23 11.87
CA ARG A 75 -8.00 17.36 11.99
C ARG A 75 -8.82 17.25 13.27
N ARG A 76 -9.36 16.07 13.58
CA ARG A 76 -10.18 15.84 14.79
C ARG A 76 -9.40 16.04 16.09
N ARG A 77 -8.08 15.79 16.12
CA ARG A 77 -7.23 16.03 17.29
C ARG A 77 -6.85 17.50 17.49
N VAL A 78 -6.83 18.30 16.42
CA VAL A 78 -6.52 19.74 16.47
C VAL A 78 -7.76 20.58 16.77
N ASP A 79 -8.95 20.01 16.58
CA ASP A 79 -10.25 20.64 16.85
C ASP A 79 -10.98 20.03 18.10
N PRO A 80 -10.40 20.09 19.32
CA PRO A 80 -11.10 19.78 20.57
C PRO A 80 -11.69 21.00 21.29
#